data_AF-A0A519UJZ5-F1
#
_entry.id   AF-A0A519UJZ5-F1
#
_cell.length_a   1.000
_cell.length_b   1.000
_cell.length_c   1.000
_cell.angle_alpha   90.00
_cell.angle_beta   90.00
_cell.angle_gamma   90.00
#
_symmetry.space_group_name_H-M   'P 1'
#
loop_
_entity.id
_entity.type
_entity.pdbx_description
1 polymer ?
#
loop_
_entity_poly.entity_id
_entity_poly.type
_entity_poly.pdbx_seq_one_letter_code
_entity_poly.pdbx_strand_id
1 'polypeptide(L)'
;MKIISLRFANLNSLPGPYYIRFDAAPLADAGLFAITGPTGAGKSTLLDAIAVGLYGRVPRHDRQVGEMVSRHAPQAFSEVEFEVFETNADDGQAVRVRYRSRWEVKRKTRGEDK
;
A
#
# COMPACT_ATOMS: atom_id res chain seq x y z
N MET A 1 12.80 8.65 4.07
CA MET A 1 11.37 8.25 4.14
C MET A 1 11.24 7.01 5.02
N LYS A 2 10.26 6.96 5.91
CA LYS A 2 9.94 5.81 6.78
C LYS A 2 8.46 5.47 6.63
N ILE A 3 8.12 4.24 6.26
CA ILE A 3 6.72 3.79 6.23
C ILE A 3 6.26 3.54 7.68
N ILE A 4 5.10 4.08 8.03
CA ILE A 4 4.49 4.01 9.37
C ILE A 4 3.40 2.95 9.40
N SER A 5 2.48 2.99 8.43
CA SER A 5 1.40 2.02 8.36
C SER A 5 0.94 1.77 6.93
N LEU A 6 0.33 0.60 6.73
CA LEU A 6 -0.29 0.19 5.47
C LEU A 6 -1.70 -0.33 5.76
N ARG A 7 -2.70 0.27 5.10
CA ARG A 7 -4.09 -0.21 5.08
C ARG A 7 -4.45 -0.54 3.66
N PHE A 8 -5.01 -1.71 3.41
CA PHE A 8 -5.44 -2.06 2.06
C PHE A 8 -6.57 -3.08 2.09
N ALA A 9 -7.30 -3.17 0.99
CA ALA A 9 -8.27 -4.23 0.79
C ALA A 9 -8.35 -4.67 -0.66
N ASN A 10 -8.61 -5.97 -0.84
CA ASN A 10 -9.03 -6.57 -2.10
C ASN A 10 -8.02 -6.41 -3.23
N LEU A 11 -6.73 -6.59 -2.90
CA LEU A 11 -5.65 -6.57 -3.89
C LEU A 11 -5.28 -8.00 -4.24
N ASN A 12 -5.31 -8.34 -5.54
CA ASN A 12 -4.89 -9.62 -6.10
C ASN A 12 -5.41 -10.82 -5.27
N SER A 13 -4.48 -11.53 -4.62
CA SER A 13 -4.73 -12.74 -3.82
C SER A 13 -5.06 -12.45 -2.35
N LEU A 14 -5.16 -11.18 -1.95
CA LEU A 14 -5.42 -10.74 -0.57
C LEU A 14 -6.79 -10.04 -0.51
N PRO A 15 -7.89 -10.80 -0.33
CA PRO A 15 -9.21 -10.23 -0.05
C PRO A 15 -9.19 -9.64 1.36
N GLY A 16 -9.28 -8.31 1.45
CA GLY A 16 -9.08 -7.58 2.71
C GLY A 16 -10.38 -7.40 3.50
N PRO A 17 -10.40 -6.45 4.47
CA PRO A 17 -9.36 -5.44 4.74
C PRO A 17 -8.20 -5.95 5.60
N TYR A 18 -7.03 -5.34 5.43
CA TYR A 18 -5.83 -5.55 6.24
C TYR A 18 -5.29 -4.22 6.77
N TYR A 19 -4.72 -4.25 7.97
CA TYR A 19 -4.01 -3.13 8.57
C TYR A 19 -2.71 -3.60 9.22
N ILE A 20 -1.60 -2.98 8.81
CA ILE A 20 -0.26 -3.28 9.32
C ILE A 20 0.35 -1.99 9.85
N ARG A 21 0.77 -2.02 11.12
CA ARG A 21 1.49 -0.95 11.81
C ARG A 21 2.97 -1.33 11.88
N PHE A 22 3.81 -0.63 11.14
CA PHE A 22 5.28 -0.83 11.21
C PHE A 22 5.91 -0.07 12.37
N ASP A 23 5.18 0.87 12.95
CA ASP A 23 5.58 1.70 14.10
C ASP A 23 5.07 1.16 15.45
N ALA A 24 4.54 -0.06 15.48
CA ALA A 24 4.09 -0.73 16.70
C ALA A 24 4.79 -2.09 16.89
N ALA A 25 4.91 -2.53 18.14
CA ALA A 25 5.36 -3.88 18.46
C ALA A 25 4.43 -4.93 17.82
N PRO A 26 4.96 -6.08 17.35
CA PRO A 26 6.36 -6.51 17.45
C PRO A 26 7.28 -5.98 16.34
N LEU A 27 6.74 -5.32 15.31
CA LEU A 27 7.51 -4.91 14.13
C LEU A 27 8.47 -3.75 14.42
N ALA A 28 8.05 -2.80 15.26
CA ALA A 28 8.89 -1.67 15.66
C ALA A 28 10.14 -2.10 16.43
N ASP A 29 10.06 -3.19 17.19
CA ASP A 29 11.12 -3.67 18.07
C ASP A 29 12.12 -4.57 17.34
N ALA A 30 11.68 -5.22 16.25
CA ALA A 30 12.50 -6.19 15.52
C ALA A 30 13.62 -5.54 14.69
N GLY A 31 13.40 -4.32 14.18
CA GLY A 31 14.31 -3.62 13.24
C GLY A 31 14.40 -4.26 11.84
N LEU A 32 14.39 -5.60 11.76
CA LEU A 32 14.30 -6.42 10.55
C LEU A 32 13.24 -7.50 10.76
N PHE A 33 12.36 -7.68 9.76
CA PHE A 33 11.34 -8.72 9.76
C PHE A 33 11.25 -9.39 8.40
N ALA A 34 10.73 -10.62 8.37
CA ALA A 34 10.52 -11.38 7.14
C ALA A 34 9.03 -11.57 6.86
N ILE A 35 8.64 -11.51 5.59
CA ILE A 35 7.32 -11.91 5.11
C ILE A 35 7.47 -13.32 4.50
N THR A 36 6.94 -14.32 5.19
CA THR A 36 7.07 -15.73 4.80
C THR A 36 5.73 -16.35 4.43
N GLY A 37 5.76 -17.53 3.81
CA GLY A 37 4.56 -18.26 3.38
C GLY A 37 4.72 -18.95 2.03
N PRO A 38 3.79 -19.83 1.63
CA PRO A 38 3.88 -20.59 0.39
C PRO A 38 3.78 -19.70 -0.86
N THR A 39 4.15 -20.24 -2.02
CA THR A 39 3.92 -19.59 -3.32
C THR A 39 2.43 -19.34 -3.50
N GLY A 40 2.05 -18.14 -3.98
CA GLY A 40 0.66 -17.73 -4.11
C GLY A 40 0.01 -17.12 -2.86
N ALA A 41 0.67 -17.15 -1.69
CA ALA A 41 0.12 -16.61 -0.44
C ALA A 41 -0.05 -15.08 -0.40
N GLY A 42 0.30 -14.35 -1.47
CA GLY A 42 0.16 -12.89 -1.52
C GLY A 42 1.32 -12.08 -0.95
N LYS A 43 2.49 -12.68 -0.71
CA LYS A 43 3.70 -11.95 -0.25
C LYS A 43 4.05 -10.77 -1.16
N SER A 44 4.11 -10.99 -2.47
CA SER A 44 4.35 -9.92 -3.45
C SER A 44 3.17 -8.94 -3.55
N THR A 45 1.95 -9.41 -3.31
CA THR A 45 0.75 -8.55 -3.27
C THR A 45 0.83 -7.53 -2.12
N LEU A 46 1.40 -7.93 -0.98
CA LEU A 46 1.64 -7.02 0.14
C LEU A 46 2.64 -5.91 -0.25
N LEU A 47 3.72 -6.26 -0.97
CA LEU A 47 4.68 -5.26 -1.46
C LEU A 47 4.06 -4.36 -2.54
N ASP A 48 3.24 -4.93 -3.42
CA ASP A 48 2.48 -4.17 -4.42
C ASP A 48 1.51 -3.18 -3.78
N ALA A 49 0.88 -3.53 -2.65
CA ALA A 49 0.01 -2.63 -1.92
C ALA A 49 0.73 -1.34 -1.51
N ILE A 50 1.98 -1.46 -1.05
CA ILE A 50 2.82 -0.29 -0.73
C ILE A 50 3.10 0.52 -2.01
N ALA A 51 3.56 -0.15 -3.08
CA ALA A 51 3.92 0.51 -4.33
C ALA A 51 2.73 1.27 -4.96
N VAL A 52 1.57 0.62 -5.06
CA VAL A 52 0.36 1.25 -5.62
C VAL A 52 -0.16 2.37 -4.73
N GLY A 53 -0.09 2.20 -3.40
CA GLY A 53 -0.52 3.22 -2.45
C GLY A 53 0.34 4.49 -2.51
N LEU A 54 1.62 4.38 -2.87
CA LEU A 54 2.55 5.53 -2.99
C LEU A 54 2.63 6.13 -4.40
N TYR A 55 2.57 5.28 -5.43
CA TYR A 55 2.91 5.69 -6.80
C TYR A 55 1.77 5.48 -7.80
N GLY A 56 0.65 4.90 -7.37
CA GLY A 56 -0.46 4.56 -8.27
C GLY A 56 -0.07 3.57 -9.37
N ARG A 57 1.02 2.81 -9.21
CA ARG A 57 1.52 1.79 -10.14
C ARG A 57 2.27 0.68 -9.41
N VAL A 58 2.41 -0.47 -10.05
CA VAL A 58 3.14 -1.64 -9.53
C VAL A 58 4.28 -2.04 -10.47
N PRO A 59 5.52 -2.28 -9.98
CA PRO A 59 6.69 -2.48 -10.85
C PRO A 59 6.60 -3.70 -11.77
N ARG A 60 5.89 -4.74 -11.35
CA ARG A 60 5.82 -6.02 -12.08
C ARG A 60 4.70 -6.10 -13.13
N HIS A 61 3.84 -5.09 -13.19
CA HIS A 61 2.75 -5.03 -14.17
C HIS A 61 2.86 -3.75 -14.99
N ASP A 62 3.21 -3.88 -16.26
CA ASP A 62 2.83 -2.90 -17.30
C ASP A 62 1.31 -2.91 -17.58
N ARG A 63 0.58 -3.87 -17.00
CA ARG A 63 -0.88 -3.97 -17.07
C ARG A 63 -1.55 -3.02 -16.08
N GLN A 64 -2.67 -2.46 -16.55
CA GLN A 64 -3.46 -1.44 -15.86
C GLN A 64 -3.76 -1.85 -14.41
N VAL A 65 -3.51 -0.93 -13.48
CA VAL A 65 -3.72 -1.10 -12.03
C VAL A 65 -5.16 -1.50 -11.68
N GLY A 66 -6.13 -1.25 -12.57
CA GLY A 66 -7.51 -1.74 -12.45
C GLY A 66 -7.65 -3.26 -12.44
N GLU A 67 -6.68 -4.02 -12.95
CA GLU A 67 -6.67 -5.49 -12.88
C GLU A 67 -6.28 -6.02 -11.48
N MET A 68 -5.76 -5.17 -10.59
CA MET A 68 -5.36 -5.57 -9.24
C MET A 68 -6.53 -5.86 -8.31
N VAL A 69 -7.76 -5.54 -8.70
CA VAL A 69 -8.95 -5.82 -7.86
C VAL A 69 -9.14 -7.33 -7.76
N SER A 70 -9.09 -7.86 -6.53
CA SER A 70 -9.37 -9.27 -6.23
C SER A 70 -10.63 -9.76 -6.93
N ARG A 71 -10.64 -11.05 -7.33
CA ARG A 71 -11.83 -11.65 -7.96
C ARG A 71 -13.05 -11.45 -7.07
N HIS A 72 -14.17 -11.07 -7.67
CA HIS A 72 -15.46 -10.82 -7.01
C HIS A 72 -15.51 -9.61 -6.07
N ALA A 73 -14.41 -8.85 -5.89
CA ALA A 73 -14.45 -7.59 -5.15
C ALA A 73 -14.95 -6.45 -6.05
N PRO A 74 -15.85 -5.58 -5.56
CA PRO A 74 -16.35 -4.43 -6.32
C PRO A 74 -15.33 -3.28 -6.37
N GLN A 75 -14.41 -3.23 -5.41
CA GLN A 75 -13.39 -2.20 -5.29
C GLN A 75 -12.16 -2.70 -4.54
N ALA A 76 -11.06 -1.99 -4.71
CA ALA A 76 -9.81 -2.19 -3.98
C ALA A 76 -9.20 -0.84 -3.59
N PHE A 77 -8.47 -0.82 -2.47
CA PHE A 77 -7.74 0.38 -2.05
C PHE A 77 -6.40 0.01 -1.41
N SER A 78 -5.49 0.98 -1.40
CA SER A 78 -4.28 0.98 -0.60
C SER A 78 -4.01 2.38 -0.06
N GLU A 79 -3.71 2.46 1.23
CA GLU A 79 -3.41 3.68 1.97
C GLU A 79 -2.10 3.46 2.74
N VAL A 80 -1.13 4.34 2.50
CA VAL A 80 0.21 4.27 3.10
C VAL A 80 0.44 5.54 3.89
N GLU A 81 0.70 5.38 5.19
CA GLU A 81 1.21 6.46 6.03
C GLU A 81 2.72 6.37 6.10
N PHE A 82 3.41 7.50 5.91
CA PHE A 82 4.87 7.54 5.92
C PHE A 82 5.36 8.89 6.44
N GLU A 83 6.61 8.91 6.90
CA GLU A 83 7.30 10.10 7.38
C GLU A 83 8.49 10.43 6.48
N VAL A 84 8.66 11.72 6.18
CA VAL A 84 9.84 12.28 5.50
C VAL A 84 10.46 13.36 6.36
N PHE A 85 11.74 13.65 6.11
CA PHE A 85 12.38 14.82 6.69
C PHE A 85 12.14 16.00 5.76
N GLU A 86 11.68 17.10 6.33
CA GLU A 86 11.60 18.40 5.67
C GLU A 86 12.48 19.37 6.41
N THR A 87 13.23 20.15 5.63
CA THR A 87 14.06 21.22 6.17
C THR A 87 13.24 22.50 6.15
N ASN A 88 13.04 23.11 7.32
CA ASN A 88 12.44 24.42 7.41
C ASN A 88 13.35 25.45 6.72
N ALA A 89 12.78 26.25 5.82
CA ALA A 89 13.53 27.23 5.04
C ALA A 89 14.06 28.39 5.89
N ASP A 90 13.42 28.68 7.03
CA ASP A 90 13.74 29.84 7.86
C ASP A 90 14.90 29.58 8.84
N ASP A 91 14.93 28.41 9.48
CA ASP A 91 15.90 28.06 10.52
C ASP A 91 16.84 26.89 10.14
N GLY A 92 16.63 26.25 8.99
CA GLY A 92 17.39 25.10 8.52
C GLY A 92 17.16 23.81 9.33
N GLN A 93 16.20 23.79 10.26
CA GLN A 93 15.94 22.64 11.10
C GLN A 93 15.19 21.54 10.32
N ALA A 94 15.70 20.31 10.41
CA ALA A 94 15.03 19.14 9.85
C ALA A 94 13.94 18.64 10.81
N VAL A 95 12.68 18.65 10.36
CA VAL A 95 11.52 18.11 11.08
C VAL A 95 10.98 16.88 10.37
N ARG A 96 10.40 15.95 11.13
CA ARG A 96 9.71 14.79 10.54
C ARG A 96 8.25 15.14 10.30
N VAL A 97 7.84 15.09 9.04
CA VAL A 97 6.46 15.36 8.62
C VAL A 97 5.82 14.04 8.20
N ARG A 98 4.59 13.81 8.67
CA ARG A 98 3.81 12.61 8.38
C ARG A 98 2.82 12.88 7.26
N TYR A 99 2.83 11.99 6.27
CA TYR A 99 1.97 12.00 5.10
C TYR A 99 1.08 10.77 5.06
N ARG A 100 -0.05 10.90 4.38
CA ARG A 100 -0.94 9.80 4.03
C ARG A 100 -1.22 9.85 2.54
N SER A 101 -0.84 8.80 1.82
CA SER A 101 -1.17 8.60 0.41
C SER A 101 -2.25 7.53 0.29
N ARG A 102 -3.21 7.73 -0.61
CA ARG A 102 -4.29 6.78 -0.84
C ARG A 102 -4.55 6.59 -2.33
N TRP A 103 -4.64 5.32 -2.70
CA TRP A 103 -5.07 4.85 -4.00
C TRP A 103 -6.34 4.01 -3.85
N GLU A 104 -7.29 4.15 -4.76
CA GLU A 104 -8.53 3.39 -4.79
C GLU A 104 -9.01 3.20 -6.22
N VAL A 105 -9.63 2.05 -6.49
CA VAL A 105 -10.24 1.74 -7.78
C VAL A 105 -11.54 0.96 -7.59
N LYS A 106 -12.53 1.30 -8.42
CA LYS A 106 -13.77 0.52 -8.56
C LYS A 106 -13.67 -0.37 -9.79
N ARG A 107 -14.13 -1.61 -9.69
CA ARG A 107 -14.22 -2.52 -10.83
C ARG A 107 -15.27 -1.99 -11.79
N LYS A 108 -14.90 -1.79 -13.06
CA LYS A 108 -15.87 -1.46 -14.12
C LYS A 108 -16.83 -2.65 -14.29
N THR A 109 -18.12 -2.41 -14.08
CA THR A 109 -19.16 -3.40 -14.38
C THR A 109 -19.29 -3.51 -15.89
N ARG A 110 -19.31 -4.73 -16.43
CA ARG A 110 -19.50 -4.96 -17.88
C ARG A 110 -20.96 -4.64 -18.22
N GLY A 111 -21.29 -3.37 -18.44
CA GLY A 111 -22.66 -2.92 -18.72
C GLY A 111 -22.91 -1.42 -18.84
N GLU A 112 -21.97 -0.53 -18.47
CA GLU A 112 -22.20 0.93 -18.48
C GLU A 112 -21.76 1.66 -19.77
N ASP A 113 -21.27 0.93 -20.78
CA ASP A 113 -20.95 1.49 -22.11
C ASP A 113 -22.00 1.05 -23.16
N LYS A 114 -23.27 1.42 -22.95
CA LYS A 114 -24.32 1.31 -23.98
C LYS A 114 -25.17 2.57 -24.04
#